data_AF-A0A930R4X2-F1
#
_entry.id   AF-A0A930R4X2-F1
#
_cell.length_a   1.000
_cell.length_b   1.000
_cell.length_c   1.000
_cell.angle_alpha   90.00
_cell.angle_beta   90.00
_cell.angle_gamma   90.00
#
_symmetry.space_group_name_H-M   'P 1'
#
loop_
_entity.id
_entity.type
_entity.pdbx_description
1 polymer ?
#
loop_
_entity_poly.entity_id
_entity_poly.type
_entity_poly.pdbx_seq_one_letter_code
_entity_poly.pdbx_strand_id
1 'polypeptide(L)'
;MGDDFSVFWRNNEQTAALFYDLLARSEQDAYDDDFLAQLAAYREAGGDASHADIFAAKYLLHHGDTETAAVCGERAFRTRPIQHPIFDVLSRAYKACGRYVDALVMQGYANTLYNTPITVDDYPTEAITQEALDRLSVALSRPGFAPIATRASYDPENGIT
;
A
#
# COMPACT_ATOMS: atom_id res chain seq x y z
N MET A 1 30.07 -4.09 31.13
CA MET A 1 29.52 -4.18 29.76
C MET A 1 29.09 -2.78 29.39
N GLY A 2 29.95 -2.04 28.72
CA GLY A 2 29.56 -0.76 28.12
C GLY A 2 28.97 -1.11 26.77
N ASP A 3 27.65 -1.02 26.65
CA ASP A 3 26.99 -1.16 25.37
C ASP A 3 27.49 -0.01 24.48
N ASP A 4 28.19 -0.36 23.41
CA ASP A 4 28.64 0.57 22.39
C ASP A 4 27.43 1.01 21.56
N PHE A 5 26.64 1.92 22.13
CA PHE A 5 25.49 2.52 21.47
C PHE A 5 25.90 3.27 20.20
N SER A 6 27.19 3.57 19.97
CA SER A 6 27.64 4.28 18.77
C SER A 6 27.39 3.47 17.50
N VAL A 7 27.48 2.13 17.56
CA VAL A 7 27.14 1.23 16.46
C VAL A 7 25.62 1.23 16.20
N PHE A 8 24.81 1.24 17.26
CA PHE A 8 23.35 1.35 17.15
C PHE A 8 22.91 2.68 16.50
N TRP A 9 23.47 3.81 16.96
CA TRP A 9 23.15 5.12 16.40
C TRP A 9 23.62 5.29 14.95
N ARG A 10 24.83 4.80 14.62
CA ARG A 10 25.34 4.84 13.23
C ARG A 10 24.55 3.95 12.28
N ASN A 11 24.17 2.74 12.72
CA ASN A 11 23.31 1.87 11.93
C ASN A 11 21.94 2.53 11.70
N ASN A 12 21.41 3.24 12.71
CA ASN A 12 20.16 3.97 12.55
C ASN A 12 20.28 5.16 11.56
N GLU A 13 21.37 5.94 11.61
CA GLU A 13 21.63 7.02 10.65
C GLU A 13 21.81 6.50 9.21
N GLN A 14 22.58 5.43 9.01
CA GLN A 14 22.78 4.82 7.71
C GLN A 14 21.47 4.27 7.14
N THR A 15 20.71 3.53 7.94
CA THR A 15 19.42 2.96 7.53
C THR A 15 18.38 4.05 7.25
N ALA A 16 18.38 5.14 8.02
CA ALA A 16 17.55 6.30 7.74
C ALA A 16 17.93 6.99 6.42
N ALA A 17 19.23 7.16 6.14
CA ALA A 17 19.69 7.73 4.87
C ALA A 17 19.26 6.88 3.67
N LEU A 18 19.42 5.56 3.76
CA LEU A 18 18.96 4.61 2.74
C LEU A 18 17.44 4.66 2.54
N PHE A 19 16.67 4.78 3.63
CA PHE A 19 15.22 4.94 3.55
C PHE A 19 14.82 6.22 2.80
N TYR A 20 15.43 7.37 3.13
CA TYR A 20 15.10 8.63 2.47
C TYR A 20 15.58 8.69 1.01
N ASP A 21 16.69 8.02 0.67
CA ASP A 21 17.11 7.86 -0.73
C ASP A 21 16.07 7.06 -1.53
N LEU A 22 15.63 5.90 -1.01
CA LEU A 22 14.58 5.09 -1.64
C LEU A 22 13.25 5.82 -1.75
N LEU A 23 12.91 6.64 -0.75
CA LEU A 23 11.71 7.47 -0.77
C LEU A 23 11.80 8.52 -1.87
N ALA A 24 12.90 9.27 -1.94
CA ALA A 24 13.10 10.31 -2.95
C ALA A 24 13.08 9.73 -4.38
N ARG A 25 13.69 8.56 -4.60
CA ARG A 25 13.61 7.85 -5.88
C ARG A 25 12.19 7.41 -6.22
N SER A 26 11.45 6.89 -5.24
CA SER A 26 10.04 6.52 -5.43
C SER A 26 9.16 7.71 -5.79
N GLU A 27 9.42 8.89 -5.20
CA GLU A 27 8.69 10.13 -5.52
C GLU A 27 9.00 10.65 -6.94
N GLN A 28 10.14 10.26 -7.51
CA GLN A 28 10.55 10.60 -8.87
C GLN A 28 10.20 9.50 -9.89
N ASP A 29 9.50 8.43 -9.48
CA ASP A 29 9.26 7.22 -10.27
C ASP A 29 10.55 6.58 -10.84
N ALA A 30 11.68 6.74 -10.13
CA ALA A 30 12.98 6.21 -10.51
C ALA A 30 13.15 4.78 -9.98
N TYR A 31 12.65 3.79 -10.73
CA TYR A 31 12.69 2.37 -10.40
C TYR A 31 13.69 1.61 -11.29
N ASP A 32 14.96 2.00 -11.24
CA ASP A 32 16.07 1.42 -12.00
C ASP A 32 16.88 0.40 -11.17
N ASP A 33 17.98 -0.11 -11.75
CA ASP A 33 18.88 -1.04 -11.06
C ASP A 33 19.53 -0.40 -9.82
N ASP A 34 19.75 0.92 -9.82
CA ASP A 34 20.26 1.64 -8.66
C ASP A 34 19.23 1.62 -7.51
N PHE A 35 17.93 1.75 -7.81
CA PHE A 35 16.87 1.57 -6.82
C PHE A 35 16.93 0.18 -6.17
N LEU A 36 17.09 -0.88 -6.97
CA LEU A 36 17.22 -2.24 -6.43
C LEU A 36 18.48 -2.41 -5.57
N ALA A 37 19.60 -1.85 -6.00
CA ALA A 37 20.84 -1.87 -5.23
C ALA A 37 20.66 -1.18 -3.87
N GLN A 38 19.99 -0.03 -3.84
CA GLN A 38 19.69 0.69 -2.59
C GLN A 38 18.70 -0.08 -1.71
N LEU A 39 17.71 -0.74 -2.30
CA LEU A 39 16.75 -1.55 -1.56
C LEU A 39 17.42 -2.78 -0.92
N ALA A 40 18.37 -3.41 -1.62
CA ALA A 40 19.18 -4.49 -1.07
C ALA A 40 20.04 -3.98 0.10
N ALA A 41 20.74 -2.85 -0.08
CA ALA A 41 21.54 -2.22 0.97
C ALA A 41 20.71 -1.86 2.21
N TYR A 42 19.49 -1.34 2.02
CA TYR A 42 18.56 -1.04 3.11
C TYR A 42 18.18 -2.29 3.91
N ARG A 43 17.92 -3.42 3.24
CA ARG A 43 17.62 -4.70 3.90
C ARG A 43 18.83 -5.23 4.69
N GLU A 44 20.03 -5.16 4.10
CA GLU A 44 21.27 -5.61 4.75
C GLU A 44 21.64 -4.77 5.98
N ALA A 45 21.36 -3.46 5.93
CA ALA A 45 21.57 -2.55 7.04
C ALA A 45 20.55 -2.72 8.20
N GLY A 46 19.64 -3.70 8.11
CA GLY A 46 18.62 -3.96 9.12
C GLY A 46 17.42 -3.01 9.04
N GLY A 47 17.14 -2.48 7.84
CA GLY A 47 15.96 -1.68 7.56
C GLY A 47 14.66 -2.41 7.91
N ASP A 48 13.62 -1.62 8.22
CA ASP A 48 12.30 -2.16 8.54
C ASP A 48 11.74 -2.97 7.36
N ALA A 49 11.39 -4.23 7.63
CA ALA A 49 10.94 -5.17 6.61
C ALA A 49 9.64 -4.70 5.92
N SER A 50 8.73 -4.05 6.66
CA SER A 50 7.47 -3.53 6.10
C SER A 50 7.76 -2.42 5.09
N HIS A 51 8.65 -1.48 5.42
CA HIS A 51 9.10 -0.44 4.49
C HIS A 51 9.83 -1.03 3.27
N ALA A 52 10.69 -2.03 3.47
CA ALA A 52 11.39 -2.70 2.38
C ALA A 52 10.41 -3.43 1.42
N ASP A 53 9.32 -3.96 1.96
CA ASP A 53 8.26 -4.60 1.17
C ASP A 53 7.43 -3.59 0.37
N ILE A 54 7.16 -2.41 0.93
CA ILE A 54 6.49 -1.31 0.22
C ILE A 54 7.35 -0.86 -0.97
N PHE A 55 8.66 -0.64 -0.76
CA PHE A 55 9.57 -0.25 -1.85
C PHE A 55 9.69 -1.34 -2.92
N ALA A 56 9.80 -2.61 -2.50
CA ALA A 56 9.80 -3.73 -3.45
C ALA A 56 8.53 -3.77 -4.30
N ALA A 57 7.36 -3.61 -3.67
CA ALA A 57 6.09 -3.64 -4.37
C ALA A 57 5.93 -2.46 -5.34
N LYS A 58 6.40 -1.26 -4.98
CA LYS A 58 6.43 -0.10 -5.90
C LYS A 58 7.30 -0.37 -7.13
N TYR A 59 8.50 -0.91 -6.94
CA TYR A 59 9.39 -1.30 -8.04
C TYR A 59 8.71 -2.33 -8.95
N LEU A 60 8.15 -3.40 -8.37
CA LEU A 60 7.51 -4.47 -9.11
C LEU A 60 6.30 -3.97 -9.92
N LEU A 61 5.49 -3.07 -9.35
CA LEU A 61 4.40 -2.42 -10.07
C LEU A 61 4.88 -1.61 -11.27
N HIS A 62 5.98 -0.87 -11.14
CA HIS A 62 6.54 -0.10 -12.24
C HIS A 62 6.95 -1.00 -13.42
N HIS A 63 7.48 -2.20 -13.12
CA HIS A 63 7.91 -3.18 -14.12
C HIS A 63 6.81 -4.18 -14.54
N GLY A 64 5.58 -4.00 -14.06
CA GLY A 64 4.42 -4.83 -14.44
C GLY A 64 4.33 -6.20 -13.76
N ASP A 65 5.15 -6.49 -12.76
CA ASP A 65 5.03 -7.71 -11.95
C ASP A 65 4.02 -7.50 -10.81
N THR A 66 2.74 -7.49 -11.19
CA THR A 66 1.64 -7.10 -10.31
C THR A 66 1.33 -8.14 -9.24
N GLU A 67 1.51 -9.43 -9.55
CA GLU A 67 1.29 -10.52 -8.61
C GLU A 67 2.34 -10.51 -7.49
N THR A 68 3.61 -10.38 -7.84
CA THR A 68 4.68 -10.32 -6.83
C THR A 68 4.58 -9.02 -6.03
N ALA A 69 4.18 -7.91 -6.66
CA ALA A 69 3.92 -6.67 -5.96
C ALA A 69 2.81 -6.83 -4.89
N ALA A 70 1.72 -7.52 -5.23
CA ALA A 70 0.65 -7.82 -4.28
C ALA A 70 1.18 -8.65 -3.08
N VAL A 71 2.00 -9.68 -3.34
CA VAL A 71 2.60 -10.50 -2.27
C VAL A 71 3.47 -9.67 -1.33
N CYS A 72 4.30 -8.77 -1.86
CA CYS A 72 5.10 -7.85 -1.04
C CYS A 72 4.21 -6.90 -0.22
N GLY A 73 3.21 -6.27 -0.85
CA GLY A 73 2.26 -5.40 -0.17
C GLY A 73 1.47 -6.12 0.94
N GLU A 74 1.03 -7.35 0.71
CA GLU A 74 0.30 -8.16 1.68
C GLU A 74 1.19 -8.52 2.89
N ARG A 75 2.48 -8.77 2.66
CA ARG A 75 3.45 -9.01 3.74
C ARG A 75 3.66 -7.75 4.59
N ALA A 76 3.78 -6.58 3.96
CA ALA A 76 3.81 -5.30 4.66
C ALA A 76 2.51 -5.06 5.47
N PHE A 77 1.35 -5.32 4.86
CA PHE A 77 0.04 -5.14 5.50
C PHE A 77 -0.13 -6.01 6.75
N ARG A 78 0.31 -7.28 6.71
CA ARG A 78 0.26 -8.18 7.88
C ARG A 78 1.09 -7.70 9.06
N THR A 79 2.16 -6.95 8.82
CA THR A 79 3.06 -6.47 9.88
C THR A 79 2.65 -5.08 10.40
N ARG A 80 2.21 -4.18 9.52
CA ARG A 80 1.82 -2.80 9.87
C ARG A 80 0.59 -2.35 9.08
N PRO A 81 -0.63 -2.74 9.47
CA PRO A 81 -1.82 -2.60 8.62
C PRO A 81 -2.38 -1.18 8.45
N ILE A 82 -1.80 -0.16 9.08
CA ILE A 82 -2.38 1.19 9.14
C ILE A 82 -1.39 2.22 8.55
N GLN A 83 -0.70 1.87 7.47
CA GLN A 83 0.15 2.82 6.74
C GLN A 83 -0.45 3.12 5.37
N HIS A 84 -0.63 4.40 5.06
CA HIS A 84 -1.18 4.86 3.77
C HIS A 84 -0.48 4.26 2.55
N PRO A 85 0.87 4.18 2.46
CA PRO A 85 1.55 3.62 1.29
C PRO A 85 1.22 2.15 1.01
N ILE A 86 0.80 1.39 2.03
CA ILE A 86 0.40 -0.01 1.86
C ILE A 86 -0.94 -0.09 1.14
N PHE A 87 -1.90 0.76 1.52
CA PHE A 87 -3.21 0.82 0.86
C PHE A 87 -3.08 1.26 -0.60
N ASP A 88 -2.24 2.26 -0.89
CA ASP A 88 -1.98 2.71 -2.26
C ASP A 88 -1.42 1.59 -3.14
N VAL A 89 -0.32 0.97 -2.69
CA VAL A 89 0.35 -0.10 -3.43
C VAL A 89 -0.56 -1.31 -3.62
N LEU A 90 -1.26 -1.76 -2.57
CA LEU A 90 -2.15 -2.90 -2.67
C LEU A 90 -3.36 -2.61 -3.56
N SER A 91 -3.94 -1.40 -3.48
CA SER A 91 -5.04 -1.02 -4.37
C SER A 91 -4.62 -1.12 -5.84
N ARG A 92 -3.45 -0.57 -6.18
CA ARG A 92 -2.89 -0.62 -7.53
C ARG A 92 -2.56 -2.04 -7.98
N ALA A 93 -1.91 -2.84 -7.12
CA ALA A 93 -1.55 -4.23 -7.44
C ALA A 93 -2.77 -5.12 -7.63
N TYR A 94 -3.75 -5.06 -6.71
CA TYR A 94 -4.97 -5.83 -6.83
C TYR A 94 -5.77 -5.46 -8.08
N LYS A 95 -5.88 -4.16 -8.39
CA LYS A 95 -6.56 -3.71 -9.61
C LYS A 95 -5.87 -4.27 -10.86
N ALA A 96 -4.55 -4.20 -10.93
CA ALA A 96 -3.80 -4.73 -12.05
C ALA A 96 -3.89 -6.27 -12.18
N CYS A 97 -4.10 -6.99 -11.08
CA CYS A 97 -4.40 -8.42 -11.06
C CYS A 97 -5.90 -8.76 -11.33
N GLY A 98 -6.76 -7.77 -11.62
CA GLY A 98 -8.20 -7.98 -11.79
C GLY A 98 -8.97 -8.26 -10.48
N ARG A 99 -8.32 -8.12 -9.32
CA ARG A 99 -8.91 -8.27 -7.98
C ARG A 99 -9.59 -6.97 -7.53
N TYR A 100 -10.55 -6.48 -8.33
CA TYR A 100 -11.16 -5.16 -8.16
C TYR A 100 -11.84 -4.97 -6.80
N VAL A 101 -12.47 -6.02 -6.25
CA VAL A 101 -13.12 -5.95 -4.93
C VAL A 101 -12.09 -5.68 -3.82
N ASP A 102 -10.95 -6.38 -3.84
CA ASP A 102 -9.88 -6.19 -2.87
C ASP A 102 -9.25 -4.80 -3.03
N ALA A 103 -9.06 -4.35 -4.27
CA ALA A 103 -8.57 -3.02 -4.57
C ALA A 103 -9.48 -1.93 -4.00
N LEU A 104 -10.81 -2.11 -4.13
CA LEU A 104 -11.82 -1.20 -3.62
C LEU A 104 -11.83 -1.13 -2.09
N VAL A 105 -11.63 -2.26 -1.42
CA VAL A 105 -11.48 -2.30 0.05
C VAL A 105 -10.25 -1.51 0.50
N MET A 106 -9.12 -1.62 -0.20
CA MET A 106 -7.92 -0.82 0.11
C MET A 106 -8.19 0.68 -0.07
N GLN A 107 -8.90 1.09 -1.12
CA GLN A 107 -9.32 2.48 -1.29
C GLN A 107 -10.26 2.93 -0.16
N GLY A 108 -11.18 2.08 0.29
CA GLY A 108 -12.04 2.35 1.44
C GLY A 108 -11.25 2.62 2.73
N TYR A 109 -10.21 1.84 3.01
CA TYR A 109 -9.33 2.11 4.15
C TYR A 109 -8.56 3.43 4.00
N ALA A 110 -8.02 3.71 2.81
CA ALA A 110 -7.35 4.97 2.53
C ALA A 110 -8.29 6.18 2.68
N ASN A 111 -9.55 6.05 2.27
CA ASN A 111 -10.57 7.06 2.45
C ASN A 111 -10.86 7.32 3.94
N THR A 112 -11.17 6.27 4.70
CA THR A 112 -11.55 6.40 6.11
C THR A 112 -10.43 6.95 6.98
N LEU A 113 -9.19 6.53 6.74
CA LEU A 113 -8.05 6.85 7.60
C LEU A 113 -7.28 8.10 7.16
N TYR A 114 -7.31 8.43 5.87
CA TYR A 114 -6.47 9.48 5.29
C TYR A 114 -7.22 10.45 4.36
N ASN A 115 -8.55 10.34 4.26
CA ASN A 115 -9.38 11.14 3.37
C ASN A 115 -8.95 11.08 1.89
N THR A 116 -8.34 9.96 1.47
CA THR A 116 -8.03 9.74 0.05
C THR A 116 -9.33 9.48 -0.71
N PRO A 117 -9.64 10.19 -1.80
CA PRO A 117 -10.84 9.94 -2.59
C PRO A 117 -10.87 8.53 -3.16
N ILE A 118 -12.07 7.95 -3.26
CA ILE A 118 -12.29 6.67 -3.93
C ILE A 118 -12.47 6.95 -5.43
N THR A 119 -11.75 6.21 -6.27
CA THR A 119 -11.77 6.32 -7.73
C THR A 119 -12.10 4.97 -8.34
N VAL A 120 -13.14 4.92 -9.17
CA VAL A 120 -13.59 3.70 -9.88
C VAL A 120 -13.77 3.91 -11.38
N ASP A 121 -13.30 5.04 -11.92
CA ASP A 121 -13.47 5.39 -13.34
C ASP A 121 -12.82 4.36 -14.29
N ASP A 122 -11.79 3.66 -13.81
CA ASP A 122 -11.06 2.64 -14.55
C ASP A 122 -11.45 1.20 -14.17
N TYR A 123 -12.54 1.03 -13.41
CA TYR A 123 -13.08 -0.29 -13.06
C TYR A 123 -14.05 -0.76 -14.15
N PRO A 124 -14.01 -2.05 -14.53
CA PRO A 124 -15.09 -2.64 -15.31
C PRO A 124 -16.41 -2.52 -14.54
N THR A 125 -17.49 -2.13 -15.20
CA THR A 125 -18.79 -1.94 -14.55
C THR A 125 -19.28 -3.22 -13.87
N GLU A 126 -19.02 -4.37 -14.49
CA GLU A 126 -19.30 -5.70 -13.96
C GLU A 126 -18.54 -6.05 -12.67
N ALA A 127 -17.45 -5.35 -12.37
CA ALA A 127 -16.68 -5.53 -11.15
C ALA A 127 -17.31 -4.81 -9.94
N ILE A 128 -18.18 -3.82 -10.17
CA ILE A 128 -18.90 -3.09 -9.13
C ILE A 128 -20.18 -3.84 -8.76
N THR A 129 -20.01 -5.00 -8.15
CA THR A 129 -21.11 -5.85 -7.68
C THR A 129 -21.66 -5.37 -6.34
N GLN A 130 -22.85 -5.84 -5.97
CA GLN A 130 -23.41 -5.57 -4.63
C GLN A 130 -22.46 -6.07 -3.51
N GLU A 131 -21.79 -7.21 -3.70
CA GLU A 131 -20.79 -7.72 -2.75
C GLU A 131 -19.61 -6.76 -2.60
N ALA A 132 -19.15 -6.15 -3.69
CA ALA A 132 -18.07 -5.16 -3.66
C ALA A 132 -18.48 -3.92 -2.85
N LEU A 133 -19.71 -3.44 -3.07
CA LEU A 133 -20.29 -2.30 -2.34
C LEU A 133 -20.52 -2.61 -0.86
N ASP A 134 -20.95 -3.83 -0.53
CA ASP A 134 -21.13 -4.27 0.86
C ASP A 134 -19.78 -4.31 1.59
N ARG A 135 -18.74 -4.87 0.96
CA ARG A 135 -17.37 -4.87 1.54
C ARG A 135 -16.80 -3.47 1.68
N LEU A 136 -17.03 -2.60 0.68
CA LEU A 136 -16.65 -1.20 0.77
C LEU A 136 -17.35 -0.49 1.92
N SER A 137 -18.66 -0.70 2.09
CA SER A 137 -19.45 -0.13 3.20
C SER A 137 -18.86 -0.50 4.56
N VAL A 138 -18.38 -1.74 4.72
CA VAL A 138 -17.66 -2.17 5.92
C VAL A 138 -16.33 -1.45 6.07
N ALA A 139 -15.54 -1.31 5.00
CA ALA A 139 -14.26 -0.60 5.03
C ALA A 139 -14.40 0.91 5.34
N LEU A 140 -15.52 1.52 4.93
CA LEU A 140 -15.89 2.90 5.23
C LEU A 140 -16.41 3.08 6.67
N SER A 141 -16.73 1.98 7.35
CA SER A 141 -17.32 2.01 8.69
C SER A 141 -16.27 1.84 9.78
N ARG A 142 -16.47 2.51 10.93
CA ARG A 142 -15.63 2.25 12.10
C ARG A 142 -15.91 0.85 12.66
N PRO A 143 -14.92 0.15 13.26
CA PRO A 143 -15.05 -1.26 13.65
C PRO A 143 -16.26 -1.59 14.55
N GLY A 144 -16.68 -0.66 15.42
CA GLY A 144 -17.86 -0.84 16.29
C GLY A 144 -19.21 -0.63 15.59
N PHE A 145 -19.22 -0.18 14.33
CA PHE A 145 -20.40 0.22 13.58
C PHE A 145 -20.69 -0.66 12.37
N ALA A 146 -19.97 -1.76 12.15
CA ALA A 146 -20.22 -2.65 11.01
C ALA A 146 -21.69 -3.10 10.87
N PRO A 147 -22.45 -3.41 11.95
CA PRO A 147 -23.89 -3.73 11.84
C PRO A 147 -24.78 -2.56 11.40
N ILE A 148 -24.29 -1.32 11.50
CA ILE A 148 -24.99 -0.08 11.14
C ILE A 148 -24.22 0.73 10.10
N ALA A 149 -23.40 0.03 9.30
CA ALA A 149 -22.50 0.63 8.31
C ALA A 149 -23.23 1.57 7.35
N THR A 150 -22.60 2.69 6.99
CA THR A 150 -23.06 3.55 5.89
C THR A 150 -23.03 2.73 4.61
N ARG A 151 -24.18 2.59 3.95
CA ARG A 151 -24.30 1.79 2.73
C ARG A 151 -23.81 2.59 1.54
N ALA A 152 -22.77 2.07 0.89
CA ALA A 152 -22.30 2.56 -0.40
C ALA A 152 -23.26 2.10 -1.51
N SER A 153 -23.54 3.00 -2.45
CA SER A 153 -24.18 2.68 -3.74
C SER A 153 -23.35 3.19 -4.90
N TYR A 154 -23.54 2.59 -6.08
CA TYR A 154 -22.88 3.01 -7.30
C TYR A 154 -23.90 3.32 -8.40
N ASP A 155 -23.72 4.47 -9.03
CA ASP A 155 -24.43 4.88 -10.23
C ASP A 155 -23.41 5.27 -11.31
N PRO A 156 -23.55 4.79 -12.56
CA PRO A 156 -22.56 5.07 -13.61
C PRO A 156 -22.40 6.57 -13.97
N GLU A 157 -23.42 7.40 -13.73
CA GLU A 157 -23.36 8.84 -14.03
C GLU A 157 -22.81 9.64 -12.85
N ASN A 158 -23.10 9.21 -11.62
CA ASN A 158 -22.83 9.96 -10.39
C ASN A 158 -21.70 9.38 -9.51
N GLY A 159 -21.18 8.19 -9.82
CA GLY A 159 -20.11 7.53 -9.08
C GLY A 159 -20.58 6.83 -7.80
N ILE A 160 -19.68 6.68 -6.82
CA ILE A 160 -19.98 6.09 -5.51
C ILE A 160 -20.58 7.16 -4.59
N THR A 161 -21.68 6.81 -3.92
CA THR A 161 -22.35 7.64 -2.91
C THR A 161 -22.56 6.89 -1.61
#